data_AF-A0A7W1EFK3-F1
#
_entry.id   AF-A0A7W1EFK3-F1
#
_cell.length_a   1.000
_cell.length_b   1.000
_cell.length_c   1.000
_cell.angle_alpha   90.00
_cell.angle_beta   90.00
_cell.angle_gamma   90.00
#
_symmetry.space_group_name_H-M   'P 1'
#
loop_
_entity.id
_entity.type
_entity.pdbx_description
1 polymer ?
#
loop_
_entity_poly.entity_id
_entity_poly.type
_entity_poly.pdbx_seq_one_letter_code
_entity_poly.pdbx_strand_id
1 'polypeptide(L)'
;MKRKFIIPTVVIAISAIAIAAIPSAKTAALVPDDMNGWSDASKMAAMTMKKQYGEPAEKSATMMMWKNTGQWKRTVVYAKEFKHDFPMPHTDVMEQCIDYKVPAEKCSDLAMFDGSVVSNRTNGEISARCDKEGANFLAINLANDVIKGNKDVKTARDFYAAAVKEMINGGKPAYMQKLQFDVASGNTADADKPNSIITEDDMMKAKKMNEMMKKDMMKEMGKN
;
A
#
# COMPACT_ATOMS: atom_id res chain seq x y z
N MET A 1 11.49 -66.67 -49.26
CA MET A 1 10.26 -67.10 -48.55
C MET A 1 9.96 -66.09 -47.44
N LYS A 2 8.86 -65.35 -47.55
CA LYS A 2 8.48 -64.26 -46.63
C LYS A 2 7.90 -64.85 -45.34
N ARG A 3 8.55 -64.57 -44.19
CA ARG A 3 8.03 -64.83 -42.84
C ARG A 3 7.00 -63.76 -42.48
N LYS A 4 5.77 -64.16 -42.16
CA LYS A 4 4.77 -63.30 -41.52
C LYS A 4 4.80 -63.59 -40.02
N PHE A 5 5.20 -62.60 -39.22
CA PHE A 5 5.04 -62.62 -37.77
C PHE A 5 3.79 -61.82 -37.40
N ILE A 6 2.95 -62.45 -36.59
CA ILE A 6 1.71 -61.91 -36.04
C ILE A 6 2.07 -61.18 -34.75
N ILE A 7 1.68 -59.91 -34.62
CA ILE A 7 1.84 -59.10 -33.39
C ILE A 7 0.58 -59.31 -32.54
N PRO A 8 0.68 -59.74 -31.27
CA PRO A 8 -0.47 -59.78 -30.38
C PRO A 8 -0.69 -58.41 -29.72
N THR A 9 -1.96 -57.99 -29.73
CA THR A 9 -2.48 -56.77 -29.10
C THR A 9 -2.37 -56.85 -27.58
N VAL A 10 -1.67 -55.89 -26.96
CA VAL A 10 -1.60 -55.74 -25.50
C VAL A 10 -2.79 -54.91 -25.02
N VAL A 11 -3.64 -55.49 -24.18
CA VAL A 11 -4.71 -54.80 -23.46
C VAL A 11 -4.11 -54.14 -22.22
N ILE A 12 -4.11 -52.80 -22.17
CA ILE A 12 -3.70 -52.04 -20.99
C ILE A 12 -4.93 -51.83 -20.11
N ALA A 13 -4.94 -52.48 -18.94
CA ALA A 13 -5.92 -52.23 -17.90
C ALA A 13 -5.61 -50.90 -17.20
N ILE A 14 -6.56 -49.95 -17.24
CA ILE A 14 -6.47 -48.68 -16.53
C ILE A 14 -6.98 -48.89 -15.11
N SER A 15 -6.06 -48.90 -14.14
CA SER A 15 -6.40 -48.89 -12.71
C SER A 15 -6.86 -47.50 -12.30
N ALA A 16 -8.10 -47.38 -11.81
CA ALA A 16 -8.65 -46.14 -11.27
C ALA A 16 -7.94 -45.75 -9.97
N ILE A 17 -7.25 -44.61 -9.99
CA ILE A 17 -6.71 -43.97 -8.79
C ILE A 17 -7.83 -43.15 -8.15
N ALA A 18 -8.24 -43.53 -6.94
CA ALA A 18 -9.16 -42.75 -6.13
C ALA A 18 -8.46 -41.47 -5.64
N ILE A 19 -8.89 -40.31 -6.15
CA ILE A 19 -8.45 -39.00 -5.68
C ILE A 19 -9.24 -38.70 -4.39
N ALA A 20 -8.54 -38.67 -3.26
CA ALA A 20 -9.11 -38.21 -2.00
C ALA A 20 -9.44 -36.71 -2.11
N ALA A 21 -10.68 -36.33 -1.76
CA ALA A 21 -11.13 -34.96 -1.79
C ALA A 21 -10.36 -34.10 -0.76
N ILE A 22 -9.70 -33.04 -1.24
CA ILE A 22 -9.09 -32.01 -0.39
C ILE A 22 -10.23 -31.25 0.31
N PRO A 23 -10.19 -31.04 1.63
CA PRO A 23 -11.22 -30.29 2.32
C PRO A 23 -11.24 -28.84 1.81
N SER A 24 -12.42 -28.42 1.34
CA SER A 24 -12.68 -27.06 0.86
C SER A 24 -12.26 -26.04 1.93
N ALA A 25 -11.40 -25.10 1.55
CA ALA A 25 -11.07 -23.95 2.37
C ALA A 25 -12.38 -23.24 2.76
N LYS A 26 -12.57 -22.97 4.06
CA LYS A 26 -13.68 -22.15 4.56
C LYS A 26 -13.76 -20.90 3.69
N THR A 27 -14.87 -20.76 2.97
CA THR A 27 -15.22 -19.54 2.25
C THR A 27 -15.13 -18.38 3.23
N ALA A 28 -14.11 -17.53 3.07
CA ALA A 28 -14.11 -16.23 3.69
C ALA A 28 -15.44 -15.57 3.29
N ALA A 29 -16.25 -15.20 4.28
CA ALA A 29 -17.54 -14.55 4.02
C ALA A 29 -17.29 -13.40 3.04
N LEU A 30 -18.03 -13.40 1.92
CA LEU A 30 -18.02 -12.32 0.95
C LEU A 30 -18.38 -11.05 1.70
N VAL A 31 -17.39 -10.20 1.96
CA VAL A 31 -17.64 -8.87 2.50
C VAL A 31 -18.50 -8.15 1.46
N PRO A 32 -19.73 -7.70 1.83
CA PRO A 32 -20.61 -7.01 0.90
C PRO A 32 -19.92 -5.78 0.31
N ASP A 33 -20.10 -5.59 -0.99
CA ASP A 33 -19.54 -4.48 -1.78
C ASP A 33 -20.49 -3.27 -1.81
N ASP A 34 -21.23 -3.02 -0.73
CA ASP A 34 -22.28 -2.02 -0.70
C ASP A 34 -21.83 -0.67 -0.11
N MET A 35 -20.59 -0.58 0.41
CA MET A 35 -20.05 0.60 1.10
C MET A 35 -21.02 1.14 2.16
N ASN A 36 -21.78 0.25 2.80
CA ASN A 36 -22.78 0.64 3.78
C ASN A 36 -22.12 1.35 4.96
N GLY A 37 -22.66 2.51 5.34
CA GLY A 37 -22.12 3.34 6.42
C GLY A 37 -20.83 4.11 6.08
N TRP A 38 -20.32 4.02 4.85
CA TRP A 38 -19.21 4.87 4.40
C TRP A 38 -19.71 6.30 4.15
N SER A 39 -18.84 7.29 4.37
CA SER A 39 -19.17 8.68 4.03
C SER A 39 -19.26 8.88 2.51
N ASP A 40 -19.88 9.97 2.09
CA ASP A 40 -20.03 10.29 0.66
C ASP A 40 -18.66 10.52 0.00
N ALA A 41 -17.71 11.14 0.71
CA ALA A 41 -16.34 11.30 0.25
C ALA A 41 -15.66 9.94 0.00
N SER A 42 -15.77 9.01 0.96
CA SER A 42 -15.22 7.66 0.82
C SER A 42 -15.85 6.88 -0.33
N LYS A 43 -17.18 6.95 -0.49
CA LYS A 43 -17.89 6.32 -1.60
C LYS A 43 -17.45 6.88 -2.95
N MET A 44 -17.35 8.21 -3.06
CA MET A 44 -16.88 8.85 -4.29
C MET A 44 -15.45 8.42 -4.62
N ALA A 45 -14.52 8.47 -3.66
CA ALA A 45 -13.14 8.05 -3.87
C ALA A 45 -13.05 6.58 -4.32
N ALA A 46 -13.78 5.67 -3.65
CA ALA A 46 -13.82 4.26 -4.03
C ALA A 46 -14.37 4.05 -5.45
N MET A 47 -15.48 4.72 -5.80
CA MET A 47 -16.07 4.62 -7.13
C MET A 47 -15.16 5.21 -8.22
N THR A 48 -14.44 6.30 -7.93
CA THR A 48 -13.44 6.86 -8.85
C THR A 48 -12.30 5.89 -9.08
N MET A 49 -11.75 5.28 -8.02
CA MET A 49 -10.70 4.27 -8.14
C MET A 49 -11.19 3.03 -8.90
N LYS A 50 -12.42 2.56 -8.65
CA LYS A 50 -13.03 1.46 -9.42
C LYS A 50 -13.14 1.80 -10.91
N LYS A 51 -13.64 3.00 -11.22
CA LYS A 51 -13.78 3.46 -12.61
C LYS A 51 -12.44 3.54 -13.33
N GLN A 52 -11.38 3.95 -12.63
CA GLN A 52 -10.07 4.19 -13.21
C GLN A 52 -9.18 2.94 -13.28
N TYR A 53 -9.24 2.09 -12.26
CA TYR A 53 -8.30 0.98 -12.05
C TYR A 53 -8.97 -0.39 -11.92
N GLY A 54 -10.30 -0.49 -12.02
CA GLY A 54 -11.05 -1.73 -11.85
C GLY A 54 -11.30 -2.08 -10.38
N GLU A 55 -11.74 -3.30 -10.11
CA GLU A 55 -12.06 -3.76 -8.75
C GLU A 55 -10.83 -3.76 -7.82
N PRO A 56 -11.00 -3.49 -6.51
CA PRO A 56 -9.90 -3.53 -5.55
C PRO A 56 -9.35 -4.94 -5.39
N ALA A 57 -8.04 -5.03 -5.15
CA ALA A 57 -7.34 -6.27 -4.88
C ALA A 57 -7.70 -6.86 -3.50
N GLU A 58 -7.99 -6.01 -2.52
CA GLU A 58 -8.45 -6.41 -1.20
C GLU A 58 -9.62 -5.53 -0.74
N LYS A 59 -10.56 -6.12 -0.02
CA LYS A 59 -11.72 -5.42 0.52
C LYS A 59 -12.10 -5.92 1.91
N SER A 60 -12.51 -4.99 2.75
CA SER A 60 -13.12 -5.24 4.06
C SER A 60 -14.27 -4.25 4.28
N ALA A 61 -15.01 -4.40 5.39
CA ALA A 61 -16.06 -3.45 5.75
C ALA A 61 -15.53 -2.01 5.94
N THR A 62 -14.23 -1.86 6.17
CA THR A 62 -13.61 -0.58 6.55
C THR A 62 -12.63 -0.03 5.51
N MET A 63 -12.26 -0.80 4.48
CA MET A 63 -11.35 -0.34 3.43
C MET A 63 -11.46 -1.11 2.11
N MET A 64 -11.01 -0.47 1.04
CA MET A 64 -10.74 -1.06 -0.27
C MET A 64 -9.31 -0.71 -0.68
N MET A 65 -8.56 -1.69 -1.18
CA MET A 65 -7.15 -1.51 -1.54
C MET A 65 -6.88 -1.94 -2.98
N TRP A 66 -6.18 -1.09 -3.71
CA TRP A 66 -5.56 -1.39 -4.98
C TRP A 66 -4.04 -1.48 -4.81
N LYS A 67 -3.41 -2.34 -5.60
CA LYS A 67 -1.97 -2.56 -5.61
C LYS A 67 -1.42 -2.33 -7.01
N ASN A 68 -0.28 -1.65 -7.10
CA ASN A 68 0.47 -1.44 -8.34
C ASN A 68 -0.40 -0.85 -9.47
N THR A 69 -1.07 0.26 -9.20
CA THR A 69 -2.00 0.95 -10.11
C THR A 69 -1.48 2.31 -10.51
N GLY A 70 -1.39 2.60 -11.81
CA GLY A 70 -0.82 3.85 -12.29
C GLY A 70 0.63 4.01 -11.81
N GLN A 71 0.92 5.12 -11.12
CA GLN A 71 2.24 5.39 -10.52
C GLN A 71 2.29 5.00 -9.03
N TRP A 72 1.21 4.44 -8.50
CA TRP A 72 1.07 4.13 -7.08
C TRP A 72 1.45 2.69 -6.79
N LYS A 73 2.29 2.51 -5.77
CA LYS A 73 2.55 1.19 -5.18
C LYS A 73 1.28 0.62 -4.57
N ARG A 74 0.52 1.48 -3.89
CA ARG A 74 -0.73 1.11 -3.22
C ARG A 74 -1.65 2.31 -3.08
N THR A 75 -2.94 2.07 -3.29
CA THR A 75 -4.04 2.99 -2.98
C THR A 75 -4.96 2.31 -1.97
N VAL A 76 -5.32 2.98 -0.89
CA VAL A 76 -6.30 2.49 0.09
C VAL A 76 -7.37 3.55 0.29
N VAL A 77 -8.62 3.20 0.05
CA VAL A 77 -9.78 4.03 0.42
C VAL A 77 -10.36 3.48 1.71
N TYR A 78 -10.62 4.34 2.68
CA TYR A 78 -11.12 4.00 4.01
C TYR A 78 -12.58 4.42 4.17
N ALA A 79 -13.33 3.64 4.94
CA ALA A 79 -14.71 3.99 5.34
C ALA A 79 -14.76 5.21 6.28
N LYS A 80 -13.73 5.34 7.13
CA LYS A 80 -13.61 6.43 8.11
C LYS A 80 -12.88 7.61 7.48
N GLU A 81 -13.49 8.78 7.60
CA GLU A 81 -12.92 10.06 7.19
C GLU A 81 -12.26 10.80 8.36
N PHE A 82 -11.29 11.65 8.03
CA PHE A 82 -10.66 12.58 8.97
C PHE A 82 -10.67 13.98 8.38
N LYS A 83 -11.00 15.00 9.18
CA LYS A 83 -11.00 16.38 8.71
C LYS A 83 -9.58 16.87 8.46
N HIS A 84 -9.40 17.60 7.36
CA HIS A 84 -8.14 18.23 6.99
C HIS A 84 -8.42 19.62 6.40
N ASP A 85 -7.82 20.66 6.98
CA ASP A 85 -8.15 22.06 6.64
C ASP A 85 -7.21 22.70 5.60
N PHE A 86 -6.12 22.02 5.24
CA PHE A 86 -5.15 22.53 4.27
C PHE A 86 -5.28 21.81 2.92
N PRO A 87 -5.18 22.53 1.77
CA PRO A 87 -5.12 23.98 1.61
C PRO A 87 -6.49 24.66 1.81
N MET A 88 -7.55 23.86 1.86
CA MET A 88 -8.91 24.25 2.21
C MET A 88 -9.60 23.08 2.92
N PRO A 89 -10.68 23.32 3.69
CA PRO A 89 -11.41 22.27 4.38
C PRO A 89 -11.90 21.16 3.45
N HIS A 90 -11.49 19.93 3.76
CA HIS A 90 -11.91 18.70 3.12
C HIS A 90 -11.71 17.51 4.10
N THR A 91 -11.85 16.29 3.59
CA THR A 91 -11.70 15.07 4.38
C THR A 91 -10.73 14.10 3.73
N ASP A 92 -9.88 13.49 4.55
CA ASP A 92 -8.97 12.43 4.15
C ASP A 92 -9.65 11.08 4.21
N VAL A 93 -9.85 10.47 3.05
CA VAL A 93 -10.50 9.15 2.89
C VAL A 93 -9.68 8.18 2.04
N MET A 94 -8.70 8.68 1.29
CA MET A 94 -7.86 7.88 0.39
C MET A 94 -6.38 8.15 0.64
N GLU A 95 -5.63 7.08 0.93
CA GLU A 95 -4.18 7.10 1.05
C GLU A 95 -3.53 6.47 -0.18
N GLN A 96 -2.56 7.16 -0.76
CA GLN A 96 -1.76 6.63 -1.86
C GLN A 96 -0.28 6.71 -1.50
N CYS A 97 0.46 5.64 -1.77
CA CYS A 97 1.89 5.56 -1.47
C CYS A 97 2.73 5.15 -2.68
N ILE A 98 3.99 5.54 -2.62
CA ILE A 98 5.05 5.15 -3.55
C ILE A 98 6.29 4.71 -2.78
N ASP A 99 7.17 3.96 -3.45
CA ASP A 99 8.53 3.75 -2.99
C ASP A 99 9.31 5.06 -3.11
N TYR A 100 9.80 5.59 -1.99
CA TYR A 100 10.59 6.81 -1.96
C TYR A 100 11.51 6.84 -0.73
N LYS A 101 12.81 7.03 -0.96
CA LYS A 101 13.79 7.18 0.11
C LYS A 101 13.84 8.63 0.59
N VAL A 102 13.15 8.91 1.70
CA VAL A 102 13.17 10.21 2.36
C VAL A 102 14.41 10.32 3.25
N PRO A 103 15.29 11.32 3.06
CA PRO A 103 16.38 11.60 3.99
C PRO A 103 15.84 11.98 5.37
N ALA A 104 16.46 11.48 6.45
CA ALA A 104 15.95 11.67 7.81
C ALA A 104 15.87 13.15 8.22
N GLU A 105 16.82 13.96 7.74
CA GLU A 105 16.88 15.41 7.95
C GLU A 105 15.72 16.17 7.29
N LYS A 106 14.99 15.54 6.34
CA LYS A 106 13.83 16.13 5.65
C LYS A 106 12.49 15.75 6.27
N CYS A 107 12.46 14.86 7.27
CA CYS A 107 11.21 14.45 7.90
C CYS A 107 10.46 15.63 8.55
N SER A 108 11.17 16.54 9.22
CA SER A 108 10.55 17.73 9.83
C SER A 108 10.00 18.68 8.77
N ASP A 109 10.71 18.88 7.66
CA ASP A 109 10.25 19.73 6.55
C ASP A 109 8.94 19.18 5.96
N LEU A 110 8.85 17.87 5.77
CA LEU A 110 7.62 17.22 5.28
C LEU A 110 6.45 17.37 6.26
N ALA A 111 6.69 17.17 7.56
CA ALA A 111 5.67 17.33 8.59
C ALA A 111 5.16 18.78 8.69
N MET A 112 6.02 19.78 8.45
CA MET A 112 5.62 21.19 8.37
C MET A 112 4.93 21.54 7.04
N PHE A 113 5.27 20.84 5.97
CA PHE A 113 4.68 21.06 4.65
C PHE A 113 3.22 20.63 4.60
N ASP A 114 2.90 19.38 4.97
CA ASP A 114 1.55 18.85 4.89
C ASP A 114 1.35 17.72 5.92
N GLY A 115 0.34 17.87 6.79
CA GLY A 115 0.05 16.89 7.84
C GLY A 115 -0.45 15.55 7.32
N SER A 116 -0.88 15.51 6.06
CA SER A 116 -1.36 14.30 5.38
C SER A 116 -0.28 13.63 4.53
N VAL A 117 0.94 14.19 4.50
CA VAL A 117 2.12 13.54 3.91
C VAL A 117 2.91 12.82 5.00
N VAL A 118 3.09 11.51 4.86
CA VAL A 118 3.78 10.68 5.85
C VAL A 118 4.96 9.97 5.20
N SER A 119 6.12 10.04 5.85
CA SER A 119 7.29 9.24 5.50
C SER A 119 7.40 8.01 6.41
N ASN A 120 7.53 6.84 5.79
CA ASN A 120 7.90 5.59 6.46
C ASN A 120 9.28 5.14 5.95
N ARG A 121 10.34 5.64 6.61
CA ARG A 121 11.73 5.39 6.23
C ARG A 121 12.12 3.90 6.28
N THR A 122 11.64 3.17 7.29
CA THR A 122 11.92 1.73 7.44
C THR A 122 11.43 0.93 6.24
N ASN A 123 10.21 1.22 5.77
CA ASN A 123 9.67 0.54 4.58
C ASN A 123 10.09 1.19 3.26
N GLY A 124 10.71 2.38 3.32
CA GLY A 124 11.13 3.13 2.13
C GLY A 124 9.95 3.73 1.37
N GLU A 125 8.92 4.18 2.09
CA GLU A 125 7.69 4.69 1.48
C GLU A 125 7.42 6.14 1.88
N ILE A 126 6.78 6.86 0.97
CA ILE A 126 6.07 8.11 1.28
C ILE A 126 4.62 7.95 0.84
N SER A 127 3.69 8.46 1.65
CA SER A 127 2.26 8.48 1.31
C SER A 127 1.65 9.86 1.48
N ALA A 128 0.54 10.08 0.78
CA ALA A 128 -0.32 11.24 0.94
C ALA A 128 -1.76 10.77 1.16
N ARG A 129 -2.51 11.54 1.95
CA ARG A 129 -3.95 11.33 2.18
C ARG A 129 -4.77 12.53 1.70
N CYS A 130 -5.89 12.24 1.02
CA CYS A 130 -6.87 13.22 0.58
C CYS A 130 -8.19 12.52 0.16
N ASP A 131 -9.14 13.23 -0.44
CA ASP A 131 -10.33 12.67 -1.08
C ASP A 131 -10.17 12.46 -2.61
N LYS A 132 -9.13 13.04 -3.21
CA LYS A 132 -8.88 12.99 -4.66
C LYS A 132 -7.45 12.57 -4.99
N GLU A 133 -7.31 11.74 -6.02
CA GLU A 133 -6.01 11.26 -6.47
C GLU A 133 -5.12 12.40 -6.98
N GLY A 134 -5.71 13.37 -7.68
CA GLY A 134 -4.96 14.54 -8.14
C GLY A 134 -4.36 15.37 -7.00
N ALA A 135 -5.02 15.41 -5.85
CA ALA A 135 -4.48 16.09 -4.67
C ALA A 135 -3.32 15.29 -4.05
N ASN A 136 -3.41 13.96 -4.03
CA ASN A 136 -2.27 13.11 -3.63
C ASN A 136 -1.08 13.24 -4.61
N PHE A 137 -1.30 13.33 -5.92
CA PHE A 137 -0.23 13.64 -6.87
C PHE A 137 0.44 14.98 -6.55
N LEU A 138 -0.35 16.03 -6.28
CA LEU A 138 0.17 17.35 -5.93
C LEU A 138 1.00 17.32 -4.66
N ALA A 139 0.49 16.68 -3.60
CA ALA A 139 1.17 16.55 -2.32
C ALA A 139 2.52 15.83 -2.47
N ILE A 140 2.57 14.71 -3.20
CA ILE A 140 3.79 13.92 -3.38
C ILE A 140 4.80 14.64 -4.29
N ASN A 141 4.35 15.33 -5.34
CA ASN A 141 5.23 16.15 -6.17
C ASN A 141 5.91 17.27 -5.36
N LEU A 142 5.14 17.96 -4.52
CA LEU A 142 5.67 19.02 -3.67
C LEU A 142 6.53 18.49 -2.53
N ALA A 143 6.20 17.33 -1.97
CA ALA A 143 7.07 16.64 -1.02
C ALA A 143 8.44 16.33 -1.65
N ASN A 144 8.46 15.84 -2.89
CA ASN A 144 9.71 15.64 -3.63
C ASN A 144 10.49 16.95 -3.81
N ASP A 145 9.83 18.05 -4.16
CA ASP A 145 10.50 19.36 -4.28
C ASP A 145 11.11 19.85 -2.96
N VAL A 146 10.40 19.66 -1.84
CA VAL A 146 10.89 20.00 -0.49
C VAL A 146 12.10 19.15 -0.11
N ILE A 147 12.05 17.84 -0.41
CA ILE A 147 13.15 16.91 -0.15
C ILE A 147 14.38 17.27 -0.98
N LYS A 148 14.20 17.64 -2.25
CA LYS A 148 15.30 18.04 -3.16
C LYS A 148 15.80 19.46 -2.93
N GLY A 149 15.09 20.26 -2.14
CA GLY A 149 15.41 21.68 -1.91
C GLY A 149 15.03 22.59 -3.08
N ASN A 150 14.21 22.12 -4.02
CA ASN A 150 13.67 22.92 -5.11
C ASN A 150 12.65 23.96 -4.60
N LYS A 151 11.99 23.66 -3.47
CA LYS A 151 11.10 24.57 -2.74
C LYS A 151 11.35 24.44 -1.25
N ASP A 152 11.22 25.56 -0.53
CA ASP A 152 11.06 25.51 0.91
C ASP A 152 9.61 25.17 1.28
N VAL A 153 9.38 24.91 2.58
CA VAL A 153 8.06 24.53 3.12
C VAL A 153 6.98 25.56 2.76
N LYS A 154 7.27 26.85 2.95
CA LYS A 154 6.29 27.92 2.70
C LYS A 154 5.92 27.99 1.22
N THR A 155 6.91 27.98 0.33
CA THR A 155 6.73 28.04 -1.12
C THR A 155 5.97 26.82 -1.62
N ALA A 156 6.24 25.63 -1.07
CA ALA A 156 5.49 24.42 -1.39
C ALA A 156 4.01 24.54 -0.98
N ARG A 157 3.72 25.06 0.21
CA ARG A 157 2.34 25.30 0.68
C ARG A 157 1.60 26.33 -0.18
N ASP A 158 2.25 27.44 -0.51
CA ASP A 158 1.68 28.47 -1.38
C ASP A 158 1.42 27.93 -2.79
N PHE A 159 2.33 27.12 -3.33
CA PHE A 159 2.15 26.46 -4.62
C PHE A 159 0.98 25.48 -4.60
N TYR A 160 0.84 24.69 -3.53
CA TYR A 160 -0.31 23.79 -3.36
C TYR A 160 -1.61 24.58 -3.49
N ALA A 161 -1.77 25.66 -2.69
CA ALA A 161 -2.97 26.48 -2.71
C ALA A 161 -3.23 27.11 -4.09
N ALA A 162 -2.19 27.54 -4.79
CA ALA A 162 -2.29 28.07 -6.15
C ALA A 162 -2.76 27.02 -7.16
N ALA A 163 -2.22 25.79 -7.11
CA ALA A 163 -2.62 24.69 -7.97
C ALA A 163 -4.09 24.29 -7.72
N VAL A 164 -4.51 24.21 -6.45
CA VAL A 164 -5.92 23.97 -6.11
C VAL A 164 -6.82 25.09 -6.61
N LYS A 165 -6.40 26.36 -6.48
CA LYS A 165 -7.13 27.51 -7.04
C LYS A 165 -7.27 27.42 -8.56
N GLU A 166 -6.21 27.03 -9.27
CA GLU A 166 -6.25 26.79 -10.72
C GLU A 166 -7.26 25.69 -11.07
N MET A 167 -7.23 24.56 -10.35
CA MET A 167 -8.18 23.46 -10.55
C MET A 167 -9.63 23.91 -10.31
N ILE A 168 -9.90 24.69 -9.26
CA ILE A 168 -11.24 25.25 -8.97
C ILE A 168 -11.75 26.09 -10.13
N ASN A 169 -10.87 26.80 -10.82
CA ASN A 169 -11.20 27.60 -12.01
C ASN A 169 -11.29 26.77 -13.30
N GLY A 170 -11.32 25.44 -13.21
CA GLY A 170 -11.44 24.53 -14.35
C GLY A 170 -10.11 24.17 -15.04
N GLY A 171 -8.99 24.62 -14.50
CA GLY A 171 -7.67 24.23 -14.97
C GLY A 171 -7.31 22.78 -14.65
N LYS A 172 -6.19 22.32 -15.21
CA LYS A 172 -5.67 20.95 -15.00
C LYS A 172 -4.18 21.06 -14.63
N PRO A 173 -3.87 21.49 -13.38
CA PRO A 173 -2.48 21.72 -12.98
C PRO A 173 -1.64 20.47 -13.19
N ALA A 174 -0.47 20.61 -13.80
CA ALA A 174 0.37 19.46 -14.16
C ALA A 174 0.69 18.56 -12.96
N TYR A 175 0.97 19.18 -11.79
CA TYR A 175 1.28 18.47 -10.55
C TYR A 175 0.11 17.65 -10.00
N MET A 176 -1.12 17.90 -10.45
CA MET A 176 -2.31 17.13 -10.09
C MET A 176 -2.63 16.00 -11.07
N GLN A 177 -1.95 15.91 -12.21
CA GLN A 177 -2.26 14.92 -13.24
C GLN A 177 -1.45 13.63 -13.07
N LYS A 178 -0.21 13.75 -12.60
CA LYS A 178 0.74 12.65 -12.43
C LYS A 178 1.93 13.08 -11.57
N LEU A 179 2.72 12.11 -11.11
CA LEU A 179 4.04 12.40 -10.58
C LEU A 179 4.94 12.98 -11.68
N GLN A 180 5.72 14.00 -11.33
CA GLN A 180 6.60 14.76 -12.24
C GLN A 180 8.05 14.26 -12.19
N PHE A 181 8.27 13.11 -11.57
CA PHE A 181 9.56 12.47 -11.39
C PHE A 181 9.40 10.96 -11.52
N ASP A 182 10.48 10.28 -11.86
CA ASP A 182 10.49 8.82 -11.94
C ASP A 182 10.45 8.23 -10.53
N VAL A 183 9.45 7.40 -10.27
CA VAL A 183 9.30 6.68 -9.00
C VAL A 183 10.30 5.53 -8.97
N ALA A 184 11.01 5.37 -7.85
CA ALA A 184 11.93 4.26 -7.67
C ALA A 184 11.17 2.91 -7.69
N SER A 185 11.76 1.90 -8.31
CA SER A 185 11.26 0.52 -8.30
C SER A 185 11.93 -0.29 -7.19
N GLY A 186 11.61 0.06 -5.94
CA GLY A 186 12.17 -0.57 -4.74
C GLY A 186 13.55 -0.07 -4.32
N ASN A 187 14.19 -0.78 -3.38
CA ASN A 187 15.48 -0.42 -2.74
C ASN A 187 15.49 0.97 -2.07
N THR A 188 14.32 1.45 -1.66
CA THR A 188 14.14 2.73 -0.95
C THR A 188 14.14 2.59 0.57
N ALA A 189 14.06 1.37 1.08
CA ALA A 189 14.03 1.06 2.51
C ALA A 189 15.33 1.48 3.21
N ASP A 190 15.19 1.92 4.46
CA ASP A 190 16.27 2.21 5.37
C ASP A 190 15.92 1.65 6.75
N ALA A 191 16.51 0.49 7.06
CA ALA A 191 16.25 -0.28 8.28
C ALA A 191 16.79 0.39 9.57
N ASP A 192 17.35 1.59 9.46
CA ASP A 192 18.14 2.23 10.51
C ASP A 192 19.37 1.41 10.91
N LYS A 193 20.07 1.85 11.95
CA LYS A 193 21.23 1.15 12.51
C LYS A 193 20.97 0.77 13.96
N PRO A 194 21.45 -0.41 14.40
CA PRO A 194 21.47 -0.72 15.82
C PRO A 194 22.28 0.32 16.58
N ASN A 195 21.81 0.68 17.78
CA ASN A 195 22.54 1.58 18.66
C ASN A 195 23.75 0.83 19.27
N SER A 196 24.90 1.50 19.34
CA SER A 196 26.15 0.91 19.87
C SER A 196 26.08 0.51 21.35
N ILE A 197 25.07 0.98 22.10
CA ILE A 197 24.85 0.55 23.48
C ILE A 197 24.38 -0.92 23.57
N ILE A 198 23.75 -1.45 22.51
CA ILE A 198 23.29 -2.83 22.46
C ILE A 198 24.46 -3.71 22.05
N THR A 199 24.91 -4.54 22.97
CA THR A 199 26.06 -5.44 22.75
C THR A 199 25.65 -6.76 22.08
N GLU A 200 26.64 -7.53 21.62
CA GLU A 200 26.41 -8.90 21.12
C GLU A 200 25.81 -9.82 22.19
N ASP A 201 26.25 -9.68 23.44
CA ASP A 201 25.72 -10.42 24.57
C ASP A 201 24.25 -10.08 24.83
N ASP A 202 23.85 -8.82 24.70
CA ASP A 202 22.45 -8.40 24.84
C ASP A 202 21.59 -8.97 23.72
N MET A 203 22.08 -8.96 22.47
CA MET A 203 21.39 -9.57 21.34
C MET A 203 21.22 -11.10 21.52
N MET A 204 22.24 -11.79 22.04
CA MET A 204 22.15 -13.22 22.36
C MET A 204 21.13 -13.51 23.47
N LYS A 205 21.10 -12.70 24.52
CA LYS A 205 20.10 -12.80 25.60
C LYS A 205 18.69 -12.55 25.05
N ALA A 206 18.51 -11.53 24.22
CA ALA A 206 17.24 -11.23 23.57
C ALA A 206 16.74 -12.39 22.69
N LYS A 207 17.65 -13.03 21.94
CA LYS A 207 17.30 -14.22 21.13
C LYS A 207 16.81 -15.39 22.00
N LYS A 208 17.54 -15.71 23.07
CA LYS A 208 17.13 -16.77 24.03
C LYS A 208 15.79 -16.45 24.68
N MET A 209 15.58 -15.19 25.06
CA MET A 209 14.32 -14.71 25.61
C MET A 209 13.15 -14.95 24.65
N ASN A 210 13.31 -14.59 23.37
CA ASN A 210 12.28 -14.81 22.35
C ASN A 210 11.98 -16.30 22.12
N GLU A 211 12.99 -17.16 22.13
CA GLU A 211 12.82 -18.61 22.02
C GLU A 211 12.03 -19.19 23.20
N MET A 212 12.31 -18.73 24.42
CA MET A 212 11.55 -19.11 25.62
C MET A 212 10.10 -18.63 25.55
N MET A 213 9.86 -17.36 25.22
CA MET A 213 8.50 -16.82 25.07
C MET A 213 7.69 -17.61 24.03
N LYS A 214 8.31 -17.92 22.89
CA LYS A 214 7.68 -18.74 21.85
C LYS A 214 7.34 -20.13 22.37
N LYS A 215 8.23 -20.77 23.13
CA LYS A 215 7.98 -22.10 23.71
C LYS A 215 6.80 -22.07 24.70
N ASP A 216 6.72 -21.04 25.54
CA ASP A 216 5.65 -20.94 26.52
C ASP A 216 4.30 -20.60 25.87
N MET A 217 4.27 -19.72 24.88
CA MET A 217 3.08 -19.49 24.05
C MET A 217 2.58 -20.79 23.39
N MET A 218 3.49 -21.60 22.82
CA MET A 218 3.11 -22.88 22.20
C MET A 218 2.59 -23.91 23.22
N LYS A 219 3.09 -23.91 24.46
CA LYS A 219 2.54 -24.75 25.53
C LYS A 219 1.13 -24.31 25.94
N GLU A 220 0.87 -23.00 25.99
CA GLU A 220 -0.46 -22.48 26.31
C GLU A 220 -1.47 -22.79 25.20
N MET A 221 -1.07 -22.62 23.93
CA MET A 221 -1.93 -22.96 22.79
C MET A 221 -2.18 -24.47 22.64
N GLY A 222 -1.27 -25.33 23.12
CA GLY A 222 -1.41 -26.79 23.11
C GLY A 222 -2.15 -27.37 24.32
N LYS A 223 -2.65 -26.54 25.23
CA LYS A 223 -3.42 -26.95 26.42
C LYS A 223 -4.95 -26.97 26.23
N ASN A 224 -5.43 -27.03 24.99
CA ASN A 224 -6.85 -27.20 24.66
C ASN A 224 -7.17 -28.64 24.27
#